data_AF-A0A5E6V578-F1
#
_entry.id   AF-A0A5E6V578-F1
#
_cell.length_a   1.000
_cell.length_b   1.000
_cell.length_c   1.000
_cell.angle_alpha   90.00
_cell.angle_beta   90.00
_cell.angle_gamma   90.00
#
_symmetry.space_group_name_H-M   'P 1'
#
loop_
_entity.id
_entity.type
_entity.pdbx_description
1 polymer ?
#
loop_
_entity_poly.entity_id
_entity_poly.type
_entity_poly.pdbx_seq_one_letter_code
_entity_poly.pdbx_strand_id
1 'polypeptide(L)'
;MPTLTTYQTTIIPDWVDYNGHLRDAFYLLIFSYATDALMDRLGLDSNSREASGNSLFTLELHLNYLHEVKLDAQVEVHTQIIAHDSKRVHLYHSLHLVGDDRELAGNEQMLLHVDLAGPRSAPFSELSLARLQAIVAAQADLPTPEYIGRVIALPTRK
;
A
#
# COMPACT_ATOMS: atom_id res chain seq x y z
N MET A 1 -8.66 -13.93 -10.55
CA MET A 1 -8.18 -14.38 -9.23
C MET A 1 -8.47 -13.30 -8.21
N PRO A 2 -8.69 -13.60 -6.92
CA PRO A 2 -9.19 -12.60 -6.00
C PRO A 2 -8.15 -11.52 -5.74
N THR A 3 -8.62 -10.29 -5.72
CA THR A 3 -7.86 -9.12 -5.32
C THR A 3 -7.22 -9.33 -3.94
N LEU A 4 -5.98 -8.86 -3.76
CA LEU A 4 -5.27 -8.98 -2.50
C LEU A 4 -5.73 -7.85 -1.56
N THR A 5 -6.70 -8.13 -0.68
CA THR A 5 -7.08 -7.21 0.40
C THR A 5 -6.08 -7.33 1.55
N THR A 6 -5.38 -6.25 1.88
CA THR A 6 -4.34 -6.20 2.91
C THR A 6 -4.81 -5.57 4.21
N TYR A 7 -5.78 -4.65 4.15
CA TYR A 7 -6.29 -3.96 5.33
C TYR A 7 -7.76 -3.59 5.17
N GLN A 8 -8.52 -3.59 6.28
CA GLN A 8 -9.91 -3.16 6.33
C GLN A 8 -10.14 -2.41 7.63
N THR A 9 -10.89 -1.31 7.59
CA THR A 9 -11.22 -0.51 8.77
C THR A 9 -12.50 0.29 8.57
N THR A 10 -13.04 0.80 9.68
CA THR A 10 -14.12 1.79 9.66
C THR A 10 -13.50 3.17 9.89
N ILE A 11 -13.94 4.19 9.13
CA ILE A 11 -13.49 5.56 9.34
C ILE A 11 -13.98 6.07 10.70
N ILE A 12 -13.05 6.51 11.54
CA ILE A 12 -13.32 6.97 12.91
C ILE A 12 -13.39 8.50 13.00
N PRO A 13 -14.01 9.06 14.07
CA PRO A 13 -14.13 10.50 14.26
C PRO A 13 -12.81 11.26 14.24
N ASP A 14 -11.73 10.67 14.75
CA ASP A 14 -10.41 11.32 14.82
C ASP A 14 -9.75 11.50 13.45
N TRP A 15 -10.26 10.82 12.42
CA TRP A 15 -9.71 10.89 11.06
C TRP A 15 -10.43 11.87 10.15
N VAL A 16 -11.59 12.38 10.56
CA VAL A 16 -12.40 13.26 9.73
C VAL A 16 -12.14 14.73 10.03
N ASP A 17 -12.35 15.58 9.03
CA ASP A 17 -12.36 17.02 9.19
C ASP A 17 -13.71 17.52 9.79
N TYR A 18 -13.86 18.83 9.90
CA TYR A 18 -15.08 19.44 10.44
C TYR A 18 -16.33 19.18 9.57
N ASN A 19 -16.17 18.74 8.31
CA ASN A 19 -17.26 18.37 7.42
C ASN A 19 -17.61 16.88 7.49
N GLY A 20 -16.88 16.09 8.28
CA GLY A 20 -17.05 14.64 8.36
C GLY A 20 -16.39 13.88 7.21
N HIS A 21 -15.48 14.52 6.46
CA HIS A 21 -14.70 13.86 5.41
C HIS A 21 -13.36 13.39 5.92
N LEU A 22 -12.93 12.21 5.51
CA LEU A 22 -11.61 11.67 5.78
C LEU A 22 -10.55 12.68 5.34
N ARG A 23 -9.70 13.11 6.28
CA ARG A 23 -8.62 14.05 5.99
C ARG A 23 -7.53 13.35 5.18
N ASP A 24 -7.00 14.07 4.20
CA ASP A 24 -5.97 13.65 3.25
C ASP A 24 -4.87 12.73 3.84
N ALA A 25 -4.21 13.13 4.92
CA ALA A 25 -3.13 12.37 5.55
C ALA A 25 -3.57 10.99 6.09
N PHE A 26 -4.84 10.82 6.47
CA PHE A 26 -5.32 9.54 7.00
C PHE A 26 -5.59 8.49 5.93
N TYR A 27 -5.78 8.88 4.66
CA TYR A 27 -5.72 7.91 3.56
C TYR A 27 -4.34 7.25 3.53
N LEU A 28 -3.27 8.05 3.64
CA LEU A 28 -1.92 7.52 3.68
C LEU A 28 -1.65 6.69 4.94
N LEU A 29 -2.22 7.04 6.09
CA LEU A 29 -2.13 6.19 7.29
C LEU A 29 -2.77 4.82 7.05
N ILE A 30 -3.96 4.77 6.47
CA ILE A 30 -4.65 3.53 6.12
C ILE A 30 -3.79 2.70 5.14
N PHE A 31 -3.21 3.33 4.12
CA PHE A 31 -2.27 2.67 3.21
C PHE A 31 -0.97 2.22 3.88
N SER A 32 -0.50 2.93 4.90
CA SER A 32 0.66 2.52 5.69
C SER A 32 0.35 1.23 6.46
N TYR A 33 -0.82 1.11 7.08
CA TYR A 33 -1.25 -0.13 7.75
C TYR A 33 -1.43 -1.29 6.75
N ALA A 34 -1.85 -1.00 5.52
CA ALA A 34 -1.88 -2.00 4.45
C ALA A 34 -0.47 -2.48 4.06
N THR A 35 0.53 -1.58 4.07
CA THR A 35 1.93 -1.95 3.88
C THR A 35 2.46 -2.81 5.04
N ASP A 36 2.11 -2.49 6.29
CA ASP A 36 2.47 -3.33 7.45
C ASP A 36 1.88 -4.75 7.29
N ALA A 37 0.60 -4.86 6.92
CA ALA A 37 -0.05 -6.15 6.69
C ALA A 37 0.55 -6.92 5.49
N LEU A 38 1.08 -6.22 4.48
CA LEU A 38 1.86 -6.84 3.41
C LEU A 38 3.20 -7.38 3.95
N MET A 39 3.90 -6.63 4.80
CA MET A 39 5.15 -7.06 5.42
C MET A 39 4.97 -8.35 6.21
N ASP A 40 3.88 -8.47 6.98
CA ASP A 40 3.53 -9.70 7.70
C ASP A 40 3.41 -10.89 6.74
N ARG A 41 2.72 -10.71 5.60
CA ARG A 41 2.59 -11.76 4.57
C ARG A 41 3.93 -12.14 3.94
N LEU A 42 4.85 -11.20 3.83
CA LEU A 42 6.21 -11.44 3.31
C LEU A 42 7.15 -12.05 4.35
N GLY A 43 6.72 -12.20 5.61
CA GLY A 43 7.55 -12.68 6.72
C GLY A 43 8.60 -11.67 7.17
N LEU A 44 8.28 -10.37 7.01
CA LEU A 44 9.11 -9.26 7.46
C LEU A 44 8.59 -8.69 8.80
N ASP A 45 7.77 -9.46 9.53
CA ASP A 45 7.20 -9.00 10.79
C ASP A 45 8.28 -8.81 11.87
N SER A 46 8.05 -7.81 12.73
CA SER A 46 8.87 -7.54 13.91
C SER A 46 8.38 -8.27 15.17
N ASN A 47 7.27 -9.02 15.07
CA ASN A 47 6.58 -9.60 16.22
C ASN A 47 7.04 -11.03 16.56
N SER A 48 7.82 -11.66 15.68
CA SER A 48 8.54 -12.88 16.00
C SER A 48 9.71 -12.60 16.96
N ARG A 49 9.92 -13.47 17.97
CA ARG A 49 11.11 -13.43 18.86
C ARG A 49 12.44 -13.59 18.11
N GLU A 50 12.36 -13.97 16.83
CA GLU A 50 13.42 -14.15 15.87
C GLU A 50 13.37 -13.07 14.76
N ALA A 51 12.73 -11.93 15.02
CA ALA A 51 12.59 -10.84 14.06
C ALA A 51 13.93 -10.56 13.42
N SER A 52 14.00 -10.80 12.11
CA SER A 52 15.24 -10.84 11.33
C SER A 52 15.94 -9.49 11.18
N GLY A 53 15.59 -8.50 12.02
CA GLY A 53 16.08 -7.13 11.93
C GLY A 53 15.67 -6.49 10.61
N ASN A 54 14.66 -6.97 9.91
CA ASN A 54 14.35 -6.55 8.55
C ASN A 54 13.04 -5.76 8.49
N SER A 55 12.99 -4.69 7.70
CA SER A 55 11.80 -3.82 7.56
C SER A 55 11.69 -3.24 6.14
N LEU A 56 10.52 -2.70 5.77
CA LEU A 56 10.33 -1.92 4.54
C LEU A 56 10.21 -0.44 4.90
N PHE A 57 11.06 0.39 4.30
CA PHE A 57 11.00 1.84 4.41
C PHE A 57 10.43 2.43 3.13
N THR A 58 9.46 3.33 3.25
CA THR A 58 8.94 4.08 2.11
C THR A 58 9.95 5.12 1.63
N LEU A 59 10.40 4.99 0.38
CA LEU A 59 11.31 5.96 -0.26
C LEU A 59 10.54 7.11 -0.91
N GLU A 60 9.48 6.76 -1.62
CA GLU A 60 8.69 7.70 -2.40
C GLU A 60 7.27 7.16 -2.53
N LEU A 61 6.31 8.08 -2.67
CA LEU A 61 4.93 7.74 -2.98
C LEU A 61 4.26 8.86 -3.77
N HIS A 62 3.23 8.48 -4.53
CA HIS A 62 2.27 9.40 -5.14
C HIS A 62 0.86 8.99 -4.71
N LEU A 63 0.02 9.94 -4.32
CA LEU A 63 -1.34 9.70 -3.84
C LEU A 63 -2.35 10.55 -4.63
N ASN A 64 -3.38 9.89 -5.15
CA ASN A 64 -4.49 10.48 -5.89
C ASN A 64 -5.77 10.30 -5.08
N TYR A 65 -6.46 11.41 -4.76
CA TYR A 65 -7.77 11.40 -4.12
C TYR A 65 -8.85 11.54 -5.19
N LEU A 66 -9.73 10.54 -5.32
CA LEU A 66 -10.73 10.48 -6.39
C LEU A 66 -12.14 10.79 -5.87
N HIS A 67 -12.47 10.29 -4.68
CA HIS A 67 -13.76 10.46 -4.04
C HIS A 67 -13.60 10.71 -2.54
N GLU A 68 -14.51 11.51 -1.98
CA GLU A 68 -14.59 11.72 -0.53
C GLU A 68 -15.04 10.44 0.19
N VAL A 69 -14.41 10.16 1.34
CA VAL A 69 -14.82 9.09 2.26
C VAL A 69 -15.36 9.73 3.54
N LYS A 70 -16.48 9.21 4.04
CA LYS A 70 -17.19 9.79 5.20
C LYS A 70 -16.95 9.00 6.47
N LEU A 71 -17.20 9.64 7.61
CA LEU A 71 -17.31 8.99 8.91
C LEU A 71 -18.19 7.73 8.82
N ASP A 72 -17.81 6.69 9.57
CA ASP A 72 -18.47 5.38 9.65
C ASP A 72 -18.45 4.53 8.36
N ALA A 73 -17.86 5.03 7.26
CA ALA A 73 -17.66 4.21 6.07
C ALA A 73 -16.72 3.03 6.38
N GLN A 74 -17.10 1.83 5.94
CA GLN A 74 -16.23 0.66 5.96
C GLN A 74 -15.41 0.64 4.67
N VAL A 75 -14.10 0.70 4.82
CA VAL A 75 -13.15 0.74 3.71
C VAL A 75 -12.20 -0.45 3.75
N GLU A 76 -11.73 -0.84 2.58
CA GLU A 76 -10.69 -1.85 2.42
C GLU A 76 -9.60 -1.39 1.44
N VAL A 77 -8.38 -1.86 1.67
CA VAL A 77 -7.24 -1.60 0.81
C VAL A 77 -6.93 -2.84 0.00
N HIS A 78 -6.92 -2.67 -1.32
CA HIS A 78 -6.39 -3.66 -2.25
C HIS A 78 -4.96 -3.30 -2.61
N THR A 79 -4.07 -4.29 -2.61
CA THR A 79 -2.64 -4.09 -2.87
C THR A 79 -2.21 -4.87 -4.10
N GLN A 80 -1.55 -4.20 -5.05
CA GLN A 80 -0.93 -4.84 -6.21
C GLN A 80 0.58 -4.60 -6.20
N ILE A 81 1.36 -5.65 -6.48
CA ILE A 81 2.81 -5.54 -6.66
C ILE A 81 3.08 -5.27 -8.14
N ILE A 82 3.64 -4.10 -8.42
CA ILE A 82 3.89 -3.63 -9.80
C ILE A 82 5.23 -4.15 -10.30
N ALA A 83 6.26 -4.06 -9.45
CA ALA A 83 7.59 -4.58 -9.74
C ALA A 83 8.35 -4.81 -8.44
N HIS A 84 9.43 -5.58 -8.53
CA HIS A 84 10.40 -5.69 -7.46
C HIS A 84 11.78 -5.97 -8.03
N ASP A 85 12.81 -5.69 -7.24
CA ASP A 85 14.17 -6.19 -7.49
C ASP A 85 14.66 -6.96 -6.27
N SER A 86 15.98 -7.06 -6.08
CA SER A 86 16.56 -7.78 -4.96
C SER A 86 16.24 -7.17 -3.59
N LYS A 87 15.88 -5.89 -3.52
CA LYS A 87 15.69 -5.15 -2.24
C LYS A 87 14.60 -4.08 -2.26
N ARG A 88 13.93 -3.84 -3.39
CA ARG A 88 12.86 -2.85 -3.52
C ARG A 88 11.56 -3.53 -3.95
N VAL A 89 10.45 -2.99 -3.47
CA VAL A 89 9.10 -3.30 -3.94
C VAL A 89 8.47 -2.01 -4.46
N HIS A 90 8.02 -2.04 -5.70
CA HIS A 90 7.12 -1.05 -6.26
C HIS A 90 5.70 -1.60 -6.15
N LEU A 91 4.85 -0.96 -5.37
CA LEU A 91 3.46 -1.38 -5.18
C LEU A 91 2.47 -0.27 -5.47
N TYR A 92 1.21 -0.68 -5.60
CA TYR A 92 0.06 0.19 -5.69
C TYR A 92 -0.99 -0.25 -4.68
N HIS A 93 -1.46 0.70 -3.88
CA HIS A 93 -2.63 0.53 -3.02
C HIS A 93 -3.82 1.29 -3.59
N SER A 94 -5.00 0.68 -3.57
CA SER A 94 -6.26 1.35 -3.88
C SER A 94 -7.22 1.20 -2.70
N LEU A 95 -7.89 2.29 -2.33
CA LEU A 95 -8.91 2.30 -1.28
C LEU A 95 -10.30 2.14 -1.89
N HIS A 96 -11.11 1.25 -1.32
CA HIS A 96 -12.46 0.93 -1.76
C HIS A 96 -13.42 0.92 -0.58
N LEU A 97 -14.73 1.05 -0.84
CA LEU A 97 -15.72 0.65 0.16
C LEU A 97 -15.81 -0.88 0.17
N VAL A 98 -16.06 -1.47 1.32
CA VAL A 98 -16.23 -2.92 1.41
C VAL A 98 -17.40 -3.37 0.52
N GLY A 99 -17.11 -4.23 -0.47
CA GLY A 99 -18.09 -4.73 -1.43
C GLY A 99 -18.42 -3.80 -2.60
N ASP A 100 -17.65 -2.72 -2.80
CA ASP A 100 -17.71 -1.83 -3.97
C ASP A 100 -16.38 -1.90 -4.72
N ASP A 101 -16.42 -2.01 -6.05
CA ASP A 101 -15.22 -2.05 -6.91
C ASP A 101 -14.70 -0.65 -7.25
N ARG A 102 -15.42 0.41 -6.88
CA ARG A 102 -15.02 1.78 -7.17
C ARG A 102 -13.87 2.23 -6.27
N GLU A 103 -12.76 2.54 -6.92
CA GLU A 103 -11.59 3.15 -6.29
C GLU A 103 -11.87 4.57 -5.81
N LEU A 104 -11.64 4.82 -4.51
CA LEU A 104 -11.84 6.11 -3.84
C LEU A 104 -10.54 6.93 -3.78
N ALA A 105 -9.41 6.24 -3.68
CA ALA A 105 -8.07 6.82 -3.69
C ALA A 105 -7.05 5.77 -4.16
N GLY A 106 -6.00 6.25 -4.84
CA GLY A 106 -4.93 5.44 -5.40
C GLY A 106 -3.55 5.89 -4.92
N ASN A 107 -2.68 4.95 -4.55
CA ASN A 107 -1.37 5.25 -3.98
C ASN A 107 -0.26 4.36 -4.54
N GLU A 108 0.56 4.93 -5.40
CA GLU A 108 1.81 4.32 -5.88
C GLU A 108 2.92 4.52 -4.85
N GLN A 109 3.68 3.47 -4.51
CA GLN A 109 4.77 3.56 -3.54
C GLN A 109 6.02 2.79 -4.00
N MET A 110 7.19 3.35 -3.72
CA MET A 110 8.47 2.65 -3.75
C MET A 110 8.96 2.37 -2.34
N LEU A 111 9.11 1.09 -2.00
CA LEU A 111 9.58 0.61 -0.71
C LEU A 111 10.98 0.00 -0.82
N LEU A 112 11.80 0.18 0.23
CA LEU A 112 13.15 -0.35 0.34
C LEU A 112 13.27 -1.28 1.55
N HIS A 113 13.75 -2.49 1.31
CA HIS A 113 14.11 -3.42 2.36
C HIS A 113 15.39 -2.97 3.08
N VAL A 114 15.33 -2.88 4.40
CA VAL A 114 16.43 -2.42 5.26
C VAL A 114 16.73 -3.42 6.36
N ASP A 115 18.01 -3.54 6.68
CA ASP A 115 18.51 -4.21 7.89
C ASP A 115 18.64 -3.18 9.02
N LEU A 116 18.00 -3.48 10.15
CA LEU A 116 17.92 -2.67 11.36
C LEU A 116 19.15 -2.86 12.26
N ALA A 117 19.99 -3.89 12.03
CA ALA A 117 21.28 -4.04 12.70
C ALA A 117 22.28 -2.93 12.29
N GLY A 118 22.04 -2.27 11.16
CA GLY A 118 22.65 -1.00 10.79
C GLY A 118 21.93 -0.45 9.57
N PRO A 119 21.32 0.75 9.62
CA PRO A 119 20.23 1.20 8.73
C PRO A 119 20.69 1.33 7.28
N ARG A 120 20.80 0.18 6.62
CA ARG A 120 21.32 0.00 5.27
C ARG A 120 20.36 -0.89 4.53
N SER A 121 20.23 -0.64 3.23
CA SER A 121 19.44 -1.50 2.37
C SER A 121 20.02 -2.92 2.35
N ALA A 122 19.16 -3.93 2.43
CA ALA A 122 19.55 -5.34 2.36
C ALA A 122 18.72 -6.07 1.30
N PRO A 123 19.26 -7.11 0.64
CA PRO A 123 18.45 -7.95 -0.22
C PRO A 123 17.36 -8.68 0.59
N PHE A 124 16.24 -9.02 -0.05
CA PHE A 124 15.25 -9.92 0.52
C PHE A 124 15.87 -11.29 0.82
N SER A 125 15.42 -11.92 1.90
CA SER A 125 15.70 -13.34 2.13
C SER A 125 15.08 -14.18 1.01
N GLU A 126 15.61 -15.39 0.78
CA GLU A 126 15.02 -16.33 -0.20
C GLU A 126 13.54 -16.61 0.09
N LEU A 127 13.18 -16.70 1.38
CA LEU A 127 11.81 -16.91 1.81
C LEU A 127 10.90 -15.73 1.46
N SER A 128 11.32 -14.50 1.77
CA SER A 128 10.55 -13.28 1.48
C SER A 128 10.43 -13.05 -0.02
N LEU A 129 11.49 -13.32 -0.79
CA LEU A 129 11.47 -13.22 -2.24
C LEU A 129 10.51 -14.24 -2.87
N ALA A 130 10.52 -15.49 -2.40
CA ALA A 130 9.59 -16.52 -2.88
C ALA A 130 8.12 -16.15 -2.60
N ARG A 131 7.83 -15.58 -1.42
CA ARG A 131 6.49 -15.08 -1.07
C ARG A 131 6.07 -13.90 -1.96
N LEU A 132 6.98 -12.96 -2.19
CA LEU A 132 6.74 -11.83 -3.10
C LEU A 132 6.44 -12.30 -4.52
N GLN A 133 7.23 -13.23 -5.05
CA GLN A 133 7.02 -13.80 -6.38
C GLN A 133 5.70 -14.56 -6.50
N ALA A 134 5.27 -15.27 -5.45
CA ALA A 134 3.98 -15.95 -5.42
C ALA A 134 2.81 -14.95 -5.50
N ILE A 135 2.91 -13.80 -4.82
CA ILE A 135 1.91 -12.73 -4.90
C ILE A 135 1.86 -12.16 -6.32
N VAL A 136 3.03 -11.83 -6.90
CA VAL A 136 3.12 -11.32 -8.29
C VAL A 136 2.50 -12.31 -9.29
N ALA A 137 2.80 -13.60 -9.16
CA ALA A 137 2.24 -14.63 -10.03
C ALA A 137 0.70 -14.73 -9.90
N ALA A 138 0.16 -14.59 -8.69
CA ALA A 138 -1.29 -14.57 -8.47
C ALA A 138 -1.99 -13.32 -9.03
N GLN A 139 -1.23 -12.26 -9.32
CA GLN A 139 -1.70 -10.98 -9.85
C GLN A 139 -1.47 -10.82 -11.37
N ALA A 140 -0.93 -11.84 -12.05
CA ALA A 140 -0.50 -11.74 -13.44
C ALA A 140 -1.60 -11.31 -14.44
N ASP A 141 -2.86 -11.63 -14.14
CA ASP A 141 -4.01 -11.28 -14.99
C ASP A 141 -4.71 -9.98 -14.59
N LEU A 142 -4.22 -9.27 -13.56
CA LEU A 142 -4.82 -8.00 -13.14
C LEU A 142 -4.45 -6.88 -14.12
N PRO A 143 -5.38 -5.95 -14.40
CA PRO A 143 -5.04 -4.77 -15.18
C PRO A 143 -4.03 -3.90 -14.42
N THR A 144 -3.15 -3.24 -15.15
CA THR A 144 -2.27 -2.23 -14.57
C THR A 144 -3.10 -1.10 -13.96
N PRO A 145 -2.82 -0.67 -12.71
CA PRO A 145 -3.56 0.44 -12.09
C PRO A 145 -3.45 1.74 -12.88
N GLU A 146 -4.54 2.51 -12.92
CA GLU A 146 -4.68 3.72 -13.73
C GLU A 146 -3.77 4.88 -13.26
N TYR A 147 -3.50 4.98 -11.96
CA TYR A 147 -2.84 6.14 -11.35
C TYR A 147 -1.34 5.93 -11.06
N ILE A 148 -0.67 5.04 -11.80
CA ILE A 148 0.79 4.87 -11.76
C ILE A 148 1.48 5.93 -12.62
N GLY A 149 2.63 6.44 -12.17
CA GLY A 149 3.47 7.39 -12.90
C GLY A 149 2.86 8.78 -13.06
N ARG A 150 1.97 9.17 -12.15
CA ARG A 150 1.31 10.49 -12.21
C ARG A 150 2.28 11.62 -11.90
N VAL A 151 2.09 12.75 -12.58
CA VAL A 151 2.82 13.99 -12.34
C VAL A 151 1.81 15.10 -12.11
N ILE A 152 1.99 15.87 -11.05
CA ILE A 152 1.12 17.00 -10.72
C ILE A 152 1.35 18.11 -11.76
N ALA A 153 0.28 18.51 -12.44
CA ALA A 153 0.27 19.65 -13.35
C ALA A 153 -1.13 20.27 -13.39
N LEU A 154 -1.19 21.57 -13.70
CA LEU A 154 -2.46 22.22 -14.04
C LEU A 154 -2.92 21.75 -15.43
N PRO A 155 -4.22 21.59 -15.67
CA PRO A 155 -4.73 21.30 -17.01
C PRO A 155 -4.37 22.44 -17.95
N THR A 156 -3.89 22.12 -19.15
CA THR A 156 -3.78 23.09 -20.24
C THR A 156 -5.18 23.62 -20.55
N ARG A 157 -5.38 24.94 -20.47
CA ARG A 157 -6.65 25.57 -20.90
C ARG A 157 -6.93 25.11 -22.33
N LYS A 158 -8.14 24.58 -22.55
CA LYS A 158 -8.68 24.35 -23.89
C LYS A 158 -8.95 25.68 -24.59
#